data_AF-A0A9E1NJ68-F1
#
_entry.id   AF-A0A9E1NJ68-F1
#
_cell.length_a   1.000
_cell.length_b   1.000
_cell.length_c   1.000
_cell.angle_alpha   90.00
_cell.angle_beta   90.00
_cell.angle_gamma   90.00
#
_symmetry.space_group_name_H-M   'P 1'
#
loop_
_entity.id
_entity.type
_entity.pdbx_description
1 polymer ?
#
loop_
_entity_poly.entity_id
_entity_poly.type
_entity_poly.pdbx_seq_one_letter_code
_entity_poly.pdbx_strand_id
1 'polypeptide(L)'
;MTKKLDTTFIQIVHPVCCGLDVHKKKISACLIIIDEHGKEQYEVKEFGTFTNDLLEMKKWLTDNSCPVLAMESTGVYWRPVHNVIEGFMEVILVNARHIKNVPGRKTDISDCKWLAGLLRHGLLKGSFIPPKEIRQWRELTRLRRTYTESRADYKRRVHKLFETANIKIDSVVSDLFGVTGRNLIFLLCNESELSLDAIKENAKRGLKAKSKELHSSIHGFFEDHHRFQLIGMMEMIATFEKRITEITQRMDTLTEKHQDLLNRLDEIPGIDKKSAQSIVSELGITLDEFTCMAALASWAGLCPGNNESAGKRKSGRTSVRSHPFKTILVEVAWAAVKKKGSYYRAKYYKLKARRGAKKAIVAIAHRISKAIFNIIKQGDTFMDLGEDYLTVQTRQRVINNIKKQAEQLGYKLVPCEN
;
A
#
# COMPACT_ATOMS: atom_id res chain seq x y z
N MET A 1 -14.14 -22.30 50.04
CA MET A 1 -13.91 -22.78 48.66
C MET A 1 -12.84 -21.94 48.01
N THR A 2 -11.64 -22.49 47.99
CA THR A 2 -10.40 -21.95 47.43
C THR A 2 -10.56 -21.67 45.94
N LYS A 3 -10.41 -20.40 45.53
CA LYS A 3 -10.20 -20.03 44.12
C LYS A 3 -8.93 -20.74 43.65
N LYS A 4 -9.07 -21.74 42.77
CA LYS A 4 -7.95 -22.22 41.96
C LYS A 4 -7.41 -21.02 41.18
N LEU A 5 -6.28 -20.50 41.62
CA LEU A 5 -5.40 -19.70 40.78
C LEU A 5 -4.84 -20.66 39.74
N ASP A 6 -5.45 -20.71 38.56
CA ASP A 6 -4.79 -21.23 37.36
C ASP A 6 -3.67 -20.24 36.99
N THR A 7 -2.58 -20.25 37.77
CA THR A 7 -1.30 -19.67 37.36
C THR A 7 -0.75 -20.54 36.24
N THR A 8 -1.22 -20.24 35.03
CA THR A 8 -0.59 -20.75 33.81
C THR A 8 0.81 -20.15 33.81
N PHE A 9 1.85 -20.96 34.06
CA PHE A 9 3.23 -20.50 33.96
C PHE A 9 3.45 -19.99 32.54
N ILE A 10 3.68 -18.68 32.39
CA ILE A 10 3.99 -18.11 31.08
C ILE A 10 5.42 -18.55 30.73
N GLN A 11 5.53 -19.44 29.74
CA GLN A 11 6.81 -19.99 29.31
C GLN A 11 7.77 -18.86 28.87
N ILE A 12 9.03 -18.98 29.25
CA ILE A 12 10.10 -18.13 28.73
C ILE A 12 10.50 -18.70 27.36
N VAL A 13 10.33 -17.88 26.32
CA VAL A 13 10.67 -18.22 24.94
C VAL A 13 12.07 -17.70 24.59
N HIS A 14 12.42 -16.50 25.08
CA HIS A 14 13.72 -15.88 24.84
C HIS A 14 14.42 -15.56 26.17
N PRO A 15 15.35 -16.41 26.64
CA PRO A 15 16.08 -16.21 27.90
C PRO A 15 16.97 -14.96 27.90
N VAL A 16 17.49 -14.59 26.73
CA VAL A 16 18.20 -13.34 26.48
C VAL A 16 17.43 -12.58 25.41
N CYS A 17 17.03 -11.34 25.71
CA CYS A 17 16.30 -10.51 24.74
C CYS A 17 16.38 -9.02 25.10
N CYS A 18 16.18 -8.15 24.11
CA CYS A 18 16.19 -6.70 24.33
C CYS A 18 14.92 -6.01 23.85
N GLY A 19 14.39 -5.08 24.65
CA GLY A 19 13.36 -4.13 24.24
C GLY A 19 13.95 -2.75 23.98
N LEU A 20 13.61 -2.15 22.85
CA LEU A 20 14.05 -0.81 22.44
C LEU A 20 12.87 0.14 22.29
N ASP A 21 12.95 1.30 22.93
CA ASP A 21 12.09 2.44 22.64
C ASP A 21 12.89 3.50 21.87
N VAL A 22 12.49 3.77 20.63
CA VAL A 22 13.28 4.53 19.65
C VAL A 22 12.66 5.89 19.35
N HIS A 23 13.33 6.95 19.82
CA HIS A 23 12.99 8.35 19.59
C HIS A 23 13.98 9.04 18.65
N LYS A 24 13.68 10.29 18.27
CA LYS A 24 14.49 11.08 17.32
C LYS A 24 15.95 11.28 17.77
N LYS A 25 16.19 11.46 19.08
CA LYS A 25 17.51 11.82 19.61
C LYS A 25 18.14 10.74 20.49
N LYS A 26 17.36 9.75 20.91
CA LYS A 26 17.70 8.84 21.99
C LYS A 26 17.03 7.49 21.79
N ILE A 27 17.70 6.44 22.23
CA ILE A 27 17.19 5.07 22.26
C ILE A 27 17.33 4.55 23.68
N SER A 28 16.21 4.12 24.27
CA SER A 28 16.20 3.45 25.58
C SER A 28 16.17 1.95 25.35
N ALA A 29 17.18 1.24 25.83
CA ALA A 29 17.34 -0.19 25.66
C ALA A 29 17.26 -0.91 26.99
N CYS A 30 16.43 -1.95 27.08
CA CYS A 30 16.37 -2.85 28.22
C CYS A 30 16.76 -4.25 27.76
N LEU A 31 17.90 -4.75 28.21
CA LEU A 31 18.35 -6.12 28.02
C LEU A 31 17.91 -6.96 29.22
N ILE A 32 17.27 -8.10 28.96
CA ILE A 32 16.94 -9.11 29.96
C ILE A 32 17.84 -10.32 29.71
N ILE A 33 18.48 -10.82 30.77
CA ILE A 33 19.28 -12.04 30.79
C ILE A 33 18.74 -12.90 31.94
N ILE A 34 18.41 -14.16 31.63
CA ILE A 34 18.05 -15.15 32.64
C ILE A 34 19.25 -16.08 32.82
N ASP A 35 19.73 -16.18 34.05
CA ASP A 35 20.83 -17.09 34.37
C ASP A 35 20.38 -18.56 34.45
N GLU A 36 21.34 -19.48 34.57
CA GLU A 36 21.11 -20.93 34.66
C GLU A 36 20.27 -21.33 35.90
N HIS A 37 20.14 -20.43 36.88
CA HIS A 37 19.33 -20.61 38.09
C HIS A 37 17.94 -19.99 37.98
N GLY A 38 17.57 -19.43 36.82
CA GLY A 38 16.28 -18.82 36.57
C GLY A 38 16.11 -17.42 37.18
N LYS A 39 17.19 -16.81 37.67
CA LYS A 39 17.15 -15.45 38.22
C LYS A 39 17.26 -14.45 37.07
N GLU A 40 16.30 -13.53 37.05
CA GLU A 40 16.22 -12.47 36.07
C GLU A 40 17.19 -11.33 36.43
N GLN A 41 18.03 -10.97 35.46
CA GLN A 41 18.83 -9.76 35.48
C GLN A 41 18.39 -8.86 34.33
N TYR A 42 18.29 -7.56 34.58
CA TYR A 42 18.05 -6.58 33.53
C TYR A 42 19.09 -5.48 33.57
N GLU A 43 19.56 -5.08 32.40
CA GLU A 43 20.46 -3.95 32.20
C GLU A 43 19.73 -2.92 31.32
N VAL A 44 19.63 -1.68 31.79
CA VAL A 44 19.04 -0.58 31.03
C VAL A 44 20.16 0.38 30.64
N LYS A 45 20.26 0.66 29.34
CA LYS A 45 21.18 1.65 28.79
C LYS A 45 20.45 2.58 27.84
N GLU A 46 20.99 3.78 27.74
CA GLU A 46 20.50 4.80 26.82
C GLU A 46 21.60 5.13 25.82
N PHE A 47 21.22 5.16 24.54
CA PHE A 47 22.13 5.45 23.44
C PHE A 47 21.67 6.69 22.70
N GLY A 48 22.63 7.38 22.08
CA GLY A 48 22.33 8.38 21.07
C GLY A 48 21.80 7.74 19.77
N THR A 49 21.58 8.56 18.76
CA THR A 49 21.03 8.14 17.46
C THR A 49 21.98 8.40 16.29
N PHE A 50 23.20 8.86 16.57
CA PHE A 50 24.24 8.95 15.56
C PHE A 50 24.79 7.55 15.25
N THR A 51 25.38 7.39 14.07
CA THR A 51 25.87 6.09 13.61
C THR A 51 26.85 5.44 14.59
N ASN A 52 27.73 6.21 15.22
CA ASN A 52 28.66 5.67 16.21
C ASN A 52 27.92 5.14 17.45
N ASP A 53 26.93 5.88 17.97
CA ASP A 53 26.10 5.44 19.09
C ASP A 53 25.32 4.15 18.74
N LEU A 54 24.83 4.04 17.51
CA LEU A 54 24.12 2.83 17.04
C LEU A 54 25.07 1.63 16.94
N LEU A 55 26.32 1.86 16.54
CA LEU A 55 27.36 0.82 16.49
C LEU A 55 27.79 0.40 17.90
N GLU A 56 27.88 1.33 18.84
CA GLU A 56 28.10 1.04 20.26
C GLU A 56 26.96 0.22 20.87
N MET A 57 25.71 0.58 20.57
CA MET A 57 24.54 -0.21 20.98
C MET A 57 24.59 -1.62 20.40
N LYS A 58 24.88 -1.76 19.11
CA LYS A 58 25.03 -3.07 18.47
C LYS A 58 26.14 -3.88 19.14
N LYS A 59 27.29 -3.27 19.41
CA LYS A 59 28.41 -3.92 20.09
C LYS A 59 27.97 -4.41 21.47
N TRP A 60 27.34 -3.55 22.26
CA TRP A 60 26.82 -3.93 23.58
C TRP A 60 25.82 -5.10 23.52
N LEU A 61 24.91 -5.13 22.54
CA LEU A 61 23.98 -6.25 22.36
C LEU A 61 24.70 -7.55 21.93
N THR A 62 25.73 -7.43 21.10
CA THR A 62 26.52 -8.57 20.61
C THR A 62 27.42 -9.15 21.71
N ASP A 63 28.07 -8.28 22.50
CA ASP A 63 28.91 -8.65 23.63
C ASP A 63 28.09 -9.41 24.70
N ASN A 64 26.80 -9.10 24.82
CA ASN A 64 25.86 -9.82 25.69
C ASN A 64 25.12 -10.98 25.02
N SER A 65 25.54 -11.40 23.81
CA SER A 65 24.96 -12.52 23.07
C SER A 65 23.43 -12.44 22.89
N CYS A 66 22.88 -11.24 22.69
CA CYS A 66 21.44 -11.02 22.53
C CYS A 66 20.95 -11.50 21.15
N PRO A 67 20.12 -12.56 21.06
CA PRO A 67 19.72 -13.17 19.78
C PRO A 67 18.51 -12.48 19.13
N VAL A 68 17.71 -11.77 19.92
CA VAL A 68 16.46 -11.13 19.46
C VAL A 68 16.22 -9.82 20.19
N LEU A 69 15.71 -8.84 19.45
CA LEU A 69 15.22 -7.60 20.01
C LEU A 69 13.82 -7.26 19.49
N ALA A 70 13.08 -6.52 20.29
CA ALA A 70 11.84 -5.88 19.90
C ALA A 70 12.03 -4.37 19.94
N MET A 71 11.53 -3.66 18.94
CA MET A 71 11.52 -2.20 18.96
C MET A 71 10.13 -1.64 18.66
N GLU A 72 9.76 -0.62 19.41
CA GLU A 72 8.67 0.27 19.04
C GLU A 72 9.26 1.56 18.48
N SER A 73 8.67 2.09 17.41
CA SER A 73 9.04 3.40 16.91
C SER A 73 7.87 4.10 16.22
N THR A 74 7.80 5.41 16.40
CA THR A 74 6.91 6.27 15.63
C THR A 74 7.60 6.73 14.35
N GLY A 75 7.00 6.45 13.19
CA GLY A 75 7.50 6.93 11.90
C GLY A 75 8.70 6.12 11.37
N VAL A 76 9.79 6.82 11.03
CA VAL A 76 10.96 6.24 10.33
C VAL A 76 12.14 5.94 11.24
N TYR A 77 12.09 6.28 12.54
CA TYR A 77 13.26 6.22 13.42
C TYR A 77 13.76 4.81 13.72
N TRP A 78 12.95 3.77 13.50
CA TRP A 78 13.39 2.38 13.55
C TRP A 78 14.40 2.02 12.45
N ARG A 79 14.41 2.73 11.32
CA ARG A 79 15.22 2.34 10.14
C ARG A 79 16.73 2.42 10.39
N PRO A 80 17.29 3.51 10.94
CA PRO A 80 18.72 3.55 11.29
C PRO A 80 19.13 2.41 12.23
N VAL A 81 18.31 2.13 13.25
CA VAL A 81 18.56 1.02 14.19
C VAL A 81 18.58 -0.33 13.46
N HIS A 82 17.54 -0.61 12.67
CA HIS A 82 17.45 -1.83 11.89
C HIS A 82 18.60 -1.98 10.90
N ASN A 83 19.01 -0.91 10.21
CA ASN A 83 20.11 -0.96 9.23
C ASN A 83 21.45 -1.41 9.82
N VAL A 84 21.71 -1.10 11.10
CA VAL A 84 22.96 -1.46 11.78
C VAL A 84 22.93 -2.90 12.32
N ILE A 85 21.73 -3.36 12.68
CA ILE A 85 21.50 -4.64 13.37
C ILE A 85 21.09 -5.78 12.42
N GLU A 86 20.50 -5.46 11.27
CA GLU A 86 20.07 -6.44 10.27
C GLU A 86 21.22 -7.40 9.90
N GLY A 87 20.96 -8.70 10.02
CA GLY A 87 21.93 -9.76 9.77
C GLY A 87 22.73 -10.23 10.99
N PHE A 88 22.59 -9.57 12.15
CA PHE A 88 23.28 -9.96 13.39
C PHE A 88 22.37 -10.60 14.43
N MET A 89 21.12 -10.17 14.50
CA MET A 89 20.10 -10.70 15.41
C MET A 89 18.69 -10.50 14.83
N GLU A 90 17.72 -11.22 15.36
CA GLU A 90 16.32 -11.09 14.96
C GLU A 90 15.72 -9.77 15.47
N VAL A 91 14.96 -9.08 14.62
CA VAL A 91 14.35 -7.79 14.94
C VAL A 91 12.84 -7.86 14.80
N ILE A 92 12.13 -7.68 15.91
CA ILE A 92 10.68 -7.61 15.97
C ILE A 92 10.23 -6.14 16.07
N LEU A 93 9.90 -5.54 14.94
CA LEU A 93 9.30 -4.20 14.92
C LEU A 93 7.82 -4.25 15.32
N VAL A 94 7.46 -3.69 16.46
CA VAL A 94 6.08 -3.76 16.96
C VAL A 94 5.31 -2.50 16.63
N ASN A 95 4.02 -2.67 16.33
CA ASN A 95 3.11 -1.54 16.18
C ASN A 95 2.65 -1.04 17.56
N ALA A 96 2.88 0.25 17.84
CA ALA A 96 2.42 0.94 19.05
C ALA A 96 0.95 0.67 19.43
N ARG A 97 0.07 0.42 18.45
CA ARG A 97 -1.36 0.15 18.71
C ARG A 97 -1.62 -1.22 19.33
N HIS A 98 -0.71 -2.16 19.15
CA HIS A 98 -0.83 -3.53 19.67
C HIS A 98 -0.23 -3.66 21.07
N ILE A 99 0.64 -2.73 21.46
CA ILE A 99 1.22 -2.65 22.79
C ILE A 99 0.45 -1.58 23.55
N LYS A 100 -0.58 -1.98 24.29
CA LYS A 100 -1.21 -1.08 25.26
C LYS A 100 -0.52 -1.25 26.59
N ASN A 101 0.19 -0.21 27.02
CA ASN A 101 0.70 -0.15 28.38
C ASN A 101 -0.46 -0.03 29.37
N VAL A 102 -0.24 -0.48 30.60
CA VAL A 102 -1.16 -0.22 31.71
C VAL A 102 -1.27 1.31 31.90
N PRO A 103 -2.48 1.90 31.87
CA PRO A 103 -2.64 3.36 31.94
C PRO A 103 -2.02 3.96 33.20
N GLY A 104 -1.32 5.10 33.07
CA GLY A 104 -0.90 5.96 34.19
C GLY A 104 0.58 5.90 34.63
N ARG A 105 1.44 5.09 33.99
CA ARG A 105 2.90 4.98 34.33
C ARG A 105 3.79 4.89 33.08
N LYS A 106 3.77 5.91 32.22
CA LYS A 106 4.51 5.90 30.95
C LYS A 106 5.83 6.69 31.05
N THR A 107 6.97 6.02 30.90
CA THR A 107 8.30 6.60 30.69
C THR A 107 9.03 5.77 29.64
N ASP A 108 9.97 6.35 28.88
CA ASP A 108 10.69 5.62 27.82
C ASP A 108 11.40 4.35 28.35
N ILE A 109 11.89 4.40 29.60
CA ILE A 109 12.49 3.26 30.29
C ILE A 109 11.45 2.19 30.67
N SER A 110 10.24 2.59 31.11
CA SER A 110 9.20 1.62 31.41
C SER A 110 8.67 0.96 30.14
N ASP A 111 8.66 1.69 29.02
CA ASP A 111 8.23 1.21 27.71
C ASP A 111 9.23 0.16 27.15
N CYS A 112 10.53 0.42 27.21
CA CYS A 112 11.53 -0.55 26.74
C CYS A 112 11.59 -1.82 27.62
N LYS A 113 11.42 -1.68 28.94
CA LYS A 113 11.29 -2.82 29.87
C LYS A 113 10.05 -3.67 29.57
N TRP A 114 8.91 -3.01 29.35
CA TRP A 114 7.67 -3.67 29.01
C TRP A 114 7.78 -4.45 27.70
N LEU A 115 8.39 -3.85 26.68
CA LEU A 115 8.71 -4.51 25.41
C LEU A 115 9.57 -5.76 25.61
N ALA A 116 10.66 -5.66 26.38
CA ALA A 116 11.53 -6.80 26.67
C ALA A 116 10.78 -7.92 27.39
N GLY A 117 9.93 -7.58 28.37
CA GLY A 117 9.12 -8.56 29.10
C GLY A 117 8.09 -9.27 28.22
N LEU A 118 7.43 -8.56 27.30
CA LEU A 118 6.53 -9.17 26.33
C LEU A 118 7.28 -10.04 25.31
N LEU A 119 8.44 -9.57 24.85
CA LEU A 119 9.30 -10.30 23.93
C LEU A 119 9.72 -11.63 24.53
N ARG A 120 10.22 -11.62 25.78
CA ARG A 120 10.66 -12.81 26.52
C ARG A 120 9.67 -13.96 26.47
N HIS A 121 8.37 -13.65 26.49
CA HIS A 121 7.29 -14.63 26.49
C HIS A 121 6.68 -14.90 25.11
N GLY A 122 7.27 -14.38 24.04
CA GLY A 122 6.78 -14.56 22.66
C GLY A 122 5.42 -13.90 22.41
N LEU A 123 5.05 -12.88 23.20
CA LEU A 123 3.73 -12.24 23.14
C LEU A 123 3.65 -11.12 22.11
N LEU A 124 4.77 -10.80 21.46
CA LEU A 124 4.85 -9.74 20.46
C LEU A 124 4.56 -10.27 19.06
N LYS A 125 3.80 -9.48 18.30
CA LYS A 125 3.58 -9.71 16.87
C LYS A 125 4.32 -8.66 16.06
N GLY A 126 5.35 -9.10 15.33
CA GLY A 126 6.14 -8.27 14.43
C GLY A 126 5.35 -7.69 13.27
N SER A 127 5.74 -6.48 12.87
CA SER A 127 5.36 -5.85 11.61
C SER A 127 6.23 -6.42 10.49
N PHE A 128 5.66 -6.61 9.31
CA PHE A 128 6.41 -7.09 8.15
C PHE A 128 7.48 -6.09 7.70
N ILE A 129 8.75 -6.50 7.79
CA ILE A 129 9.90 -5.80 7.24
C ILE A 129 10.43 -6.63 6.05
N PRO A 130 10.29 -6.17 4.80
CA PRO A 130 10.85 -6.88 3.65
C PRO A 130 12.38 -6.87 3.67
N PRO A 131 13.04 -7.75 2.89
CA PRO A 131 14.47 -7.66 2.62
C PRO A 131 14.89 -6.28 2.08
N LYS A 132 16.17 -5.92 2.29
CA LYS A 132 16.74 -4.61 1.92
C LYS A 132 16.43 -4.18 0.49
N GLU A 133 16.59 -5.07 -0.48
CA GLU A 133 16.30 -4.80 -1.89
C GLU A 133 14.82 -4.42 -2.11
N ILE A 134 13.90 -5.18 -1.55
CA ILE A 134 12.46 -4.91 -1.64
C ILE A 134 12.11 -3.58 -0.94
N ARG A 135 12.78 -3.24 0.19
CA ARG A 135 12.57 -1.94 0.85
C ARG A 135 12.99 -0.77 -0.04
N GLN A 136 14.08 -0.90 -0.80
CA GLN A 136 14.50 0.12 -1.76
C GLN A 136 13.48 0.28 -2.90
N TRP A 137 12.96 -0.83 -3.44
CA TRP A 137 11.90 -0.79 -4.45
C TRP A 137 10.63 -0.13 -3.91
N ARG A 138 10.25 -0.45 -2.67
CA ARG A 138 9.12 0.16 -1.97
C ARG A 138 9.27 1.67 -1.82
N GLU A 139 10.46 2.15 -1.50
CA GLU A 139 10.75 3.58 -1.39
C GLU A 139 10.61 4.28 -2.75
N LEU A 140 11.20 3.71 -3.81
CA LEU A 140 11.11 4.25 -5.16
C LEU A 140 9.68 4.27 -5.69
N THR A 141 8.92 3.18 -5.52
CA THR A 141 7.52 3.11 -6.01
C THR A 141 6.60 4.05 -5.25
N ARG A 142 6.78 4.20 -3.93
CA ARG A 142 6.07 5.21 -3.14
C ARG A 142 6.47 6.64 -3.53
N LEU A 143 7.76 6.90 -3.77
CA LEU A 143 8.23 8.20 -4.22
C LEU A 143 7.66 8.58 -5.59
N ARG A 144 7.64 7.63 -6.54
CA ARG A 144 7.01 7.78 -7.86
C ARG A 144 5.54 8.14 -7.73
N ARG A 145 4.81 7.50 -6.81
CA ARG A 145 3.41 7.83 -6.50
C ARG A 145 3.28 9.26 -6.00
N THR A 146 4.08 9.66 -4.99
CA THR A 146 4.07 11.03 -4.46
C THR A 146 4.32 12.06 -5.56
N TYR A 147 5.33 11.87 -6.41
CA TYR A 147 5.60 12.79 -7.53
C TYR A 147 4.48 12.82 -8.56
N THR A 148 3.82 11.69 -8.81
CA THR A 148 2.65 11.64 -9.70
C THR A 148 1.48 12.44 -9.14
N GLU A 149 1.22 12.32 -7.84
CA GLU A 149 0.18 13.07 -7.13
C GLU A 149 0.52 14.57 -7.07
N SER A 150 1.77 14.93 -6.78
CA SER A 150 2.26 16.32 -6.81
C SER A 150 2.14 16.94 -8.21
N ARG A 151 2.56 16.24 -9.26
CA ARG A 151 2.38 16.70 -10.65
C ARG A 151 0.91 16.97 -10.96
N ALA A 152 0.01 16.08 -10.55
CA ALA A 152 -1.43 16.26 -10.74
C ALA A 152 -1.96 17.48 -9.98
N ASP A 153 -1.40 17.78 -8.80
CA ASP A 153 -1.72 19.00 -8.05
C ASP A 153 -1.34 20.26 -8.81
N TYR A 154 -0.11 20.36 -9.32
CA TYR A 154 0.32 21.51 -10.11
C TYR A 154 -0.48 21.66 -11.40
N LYS A 155 -0.86 20.56 -12.06
CA LYS A 155 -1.79 20.61 -13.21
C LYS A 155 -3.14 21.23 -12.84
N ARG A 156 -3.72 20.85 -11.69
CA ARG A 156 -4.98 21.47 -11.20
C ARG A 156 -4.82 22.96 -10.90
N ARG A 157 -3.65 23.38 -10.39
CA ARG A 157 -3.36 24.80 -10.14
C ARG A 157 -3.30 25.61 -11.43
N VAL A 158 -2.73 25.05 -12.51
CA VAL A 158 -2.76 25.68 -13.84
C VAL A 158 -4.19 25.84 -14.35
N HIS A 159 -5.04 24.80 -14.26
CA HIS A 159 -6.46 24.94 -14.60
C HIS A 159 -7.14 26.06 -13.80
N LYS A 160 -6.88 26.13 -12.48
CA LYS A 160 -7.44 27.18 -11.63
C LYS A 160 -6.95 28.58 -12.04
N LEU A 161 -5.66 28.72 -12.37
CA LEU A 161 -5.10 29.98 -12.86
C LEU A 161 -5.77 30.42 -14.17
N PHE A 162 -5.98 29.47 -15.08
CA PHE A 162 -6.61 29.72 -16.38
C PHE A 162 -8.07 30.16 -16.21
N GLU A 163 -8.81 29.52 -15.30
CA GLU A 163 -10.15 29.96 -14.92
C GLU A 163 -10.16 31.39 -14.36
N THR A 164 -9.24 31.72 -13.44
CA THR A 164 -9.12 33.07 -12.87
C THR A 164 -8.80 34.13 -13.93
N ALA A 165 -7.89 33.83 -14.85
CA ALA A 165 -7.48 34.73 -15.93
C ALA A 165 -8.43 34.71 -17.14
N ASN A 166 -9.56 33.99 -17.07
CA ASN A 166 -10.50 33.78 -18.17
C ASN A 166 -9.83 33.24 -19.46
N ILE A 167 -8.86 32.34 -19.31
CA ILE A 167 -8.21 31.62 -20.41
C ILE A 167 -8.88 30.25 -20.54
N LYS A 168 -9.56 30.01 -21.66
CA LYS A 168 -10.49 28.90 -21.88
C LYS A 168 -9.98 27.83 -22.84
N ILE A 169 -8.65 27.68 -22.96
CA ILE A 169 -8.03 26.69 -23.86
C ILE A 169 -8.59 25.28 -23.63
N ASP A 170 -8.81 24.89 -22.37
CA ASP A 170 -9.36 23.58 -21.96
C ASP A 170 -10.85 23.38 -22.26
N SER A 171 -11.56 24.41 -22.72
CA SER A 171 -12.89 24.28 -23.32
C SER A 171 -12.84 23.79 -24.77
N VAL A 172 -11.70 24.01 -25.46
CA VAL A 172 -11.52 23.66 -26.87
C VAL A 172 -10.68 22.39 -27.02
N VAL A 173 -9.65 22.23 -26.19
CA VAL A 173 -8.77 21.05 -26.19
C VAL A 173 -9.19 20.04 -25.13
N SER A 174 -9.15 18.74 -25.48
CA SER A 174 -9.49 17.68 -24.53
C SER A 174 -8.43 17.45 -23.44
N ASP A 175 -7.18 17.84 -23.70
CA ASP A 175 -6.06 17.76 -22.74
C ASP A 175 -5.22 19.04 -22.83
N LEU A 176 -5.34 19.88 -21.81
CA LEU A 176 -4.58 21.12 -21.68
C LEU A 176 -3.06 20.90 -21.67
N PHE A 177 -2.61 19.75 -21.18
CA PHE A 177 -1.18 19.42 -21.11
C PHE A 177 -0.74 18.53 -22.26
N GLY A 178 -1.58 18.35 -23.29
CA GLY A 178 -1.21 17.73 -24.56
C GLY A 178 -0.35 18.66 -25.42
N VAL A 179 0.04 18.22 -26.61
CA VAL A 179 0.98 18.96 -27.48
C VAL A 179 0.49 20.38 -27.78
N THR A 180 -0.75 20.53 -28.27
CA THR A 180 -1.29 21.87 -28.60
C THR A 180 -1.45 22.74 -27.36
N GLY A 181 -2.02 22.21 -26.27
CA GLY A 181 -2.19 23.00 -25.05
C GLY A 181 -0.85 23.47 -24.47
N ARG A 182 0.19 22.63 -24.47
CA ARG A 182 1.55 23.02 -24.07
C ARG A 182 2.15 24.10 -24.96
N ASN A 183 1.96 24.01 -26.28
CA ASN A 183 2.45 25.05 -27.20
C ASN A 183 1.78 26.40 -26.90
N LEU A 184 0.48 26.40 -26.65
CA LEU A 184 -0.27 27.61 -26.29
C LEU A 184 0.13 28.17 -24.91
N ILE A 185 0.33 27.29 -23.92
CA ILE A 185 0.92 27.68 -22.63
C ILE A 185 2.30 28.32 -22.82
N PHE A 186 3.13 27.78 -23.72
CA PHE A 186 4.45 28.32 -24.00
C PHE A 186 4.39 29.73 -24.62
N LEU A 187 3.44 30.00 -25.51
CA LEU A 187 3.20 31.36 -26.01
C LEU A 187 2.86 32.32 -24.86
N LEU A 188 2.00 31.91 -23.93
CA LEU A 188 1.67 32.68 -22.73
C LEU A 188 2.89 32.87 -21.83
N CYS A 189 3.75 31.87 -21.67
CA CYS A 189 4.94 32.01 -20.82
C CYS A 189 5.99 32.99 -21.39
N ASN A 190 6.13 33.10 -22.72
CA ASN A 190 7.21 33.87 -23.36
C ASN A 190 6.79 35.22 -23.93
N GLU A 191 5.61 35.73 -23.58
CA GLU A 191 5.10 37.01 -24.13
C GLU A 191 5.08 37.03 -25.66
N SER A 192 4.83 35.88 -26.27
CA SER A 192 4.77 35.77 -27.72
C SER A 192 3.48 36.39 -28.25
N GLU A 193 3.52 36.85 -29.50
CA GLU A 193 2.33 37.37 -30.16
C GLU A 193 1.24 36.29 -30.26
N LEU A 194 0.03 36.62 -29.82
CA LEU A 194 -1.14 35.72 -29.82
C LEU A 194 -2.00 35.91 -31.08
N SER A 195 -1.36 36.10 -32.23
CA SER A 195 -2.06 36.25 -33.51
C SER A 195 -2.71 34.94 -33.97
N LEU A 196 -3.72 35.02 -34.83
CA LEU A 196 -4.41 33.84 -35.34
C LEU A 196 -3.45 32.87 -36.06
N ASP A 197 -2.47 33.39 -36.78
CA ASP A 197 -1.47 32.60 -37.50
C ASP A 197 -0.52 31.90 -36.52
N ALA A 198 -0.02 32.61 -35.50
CA ALA A 198 0.81 32.01 -34.45
C ALA A 198 0.08 30.85 -33.75
N ILE A 199 -1.21 31.02 -33.46
CA ILE A 199 -2.03 29.97 -32.84
C ILE A 199 -2.25 28.79 -33.79
N LYS A 200 -2.44 29.05 -35.09
CA LYS A 200 -2.60 28.01 -36.12
C LYS A 200 -1.34 27.18 -36.33
N GLU A 201 -0.16 27.78 -36.22
CA GLU A 201 1.14 27.08 -36.29
C GLU A 201 1.39 26.18 -35.07
N ASN A 202 0.95 26.65 -33.91
CA ASN A 202 1.07 25.95 -32.63
C ASN A 202 -0.02 24.89 -32.41
N ALA A 203 -1.15 24.99 -33.09
CA ALA A 203 -2.18 23.97 -33.15
C ALA A 203 -1.74 22.76 -33.99
N LYS A 204 -2.05 21.53 -33.52
CA LYS A 204 -1.67 20.28 -34.18
C LYS A 204 -2.90 19.46 -34.57
N ARG A 205 -2.77 18.71 -35.67
CA ARG A 205 -3.79 17.78 -36.20
C ARG A 205 -5.15 18.50 -36.38
N GLY A 206 -6.26 17.84 -36.01
CA GLY A 206 -7.62 18.38 -36.16
C GLY A 206 -7.89 19.68 -35.40
N LEU A 207 -7.06 20.05 -34.41
CA LEU A 207 -7.20 21.33 -33.72
C LEU A 207 -6.82 22.55 -34.59
N LYS A 208 -6.10 22.34 -35.70
CA LYS A 208 -5.87 23.41 -36.69
C LYS A 208 -7.17 23.92 -37.33
N ALA A 209 -8.18 23.05 -37.49
CA ALA A 209 -9.49 23.48 -37.97
C ALA A 209 -10.21 24.39 -36.96
N LYS A 210 -9.85 24.28 -35.67
CA LYS A 210 -10.40 25.08 -34.58
C LYS A 210 -9.54 26.30 -34.22
N SER A 211 -8.59 26.71 -35.06
CA SER A 211 -7.67 27.82 -34.72
C SER A 211 -8.38 29.13 -34.37
N LYS A 212 -9.53 29.43 -34.98
CA LYS A 212 -10.34 30.61 -34.61
C LYS A 212 -10.89 30.50 -33.18
N GLU A 213 -11.43 29.35 -32.83
CA GLU A 213 -11.95 29.07 -31.48
C GLU A 213 -10.82 29.07 -30.45
N LEU A 214 -9.67 28.48 -30.79
CA LEU A 214 -8.46 28.51 -29.95
C LEU A 214 -7.96 29.94 -29.74
N HIS A 215 -7.96 30.76 -30.78
CA HIS A 215 -7.63 32.17 -30.70
C HIS A 215 -8.56 32.90 -29.74
N SER A 216 -9.89 32.73 -29.87
CA SER A 216 -10.82 33.29 -28.89
C SER A 216 -10.58 32.77 -27.46
N SER A 217 -10.21 31.49 -27.31
CA SER A 217 -10.05 30.84 -26.00
C SER A 217 -8.78 31.25 -25.24
N ILE A 218 -7.73 31.67 -25.94
CA ILE A 218 -6.45 32.05 -25.30
C ILE A 218 -6.44 33.50 -24.81
N HIS A 219 -7.41 34.32 -25.26
CA HIS A 219 -7.52 35.71 -24.86
C HIS A 219 -8.34 35.83 -23.58
N GLY A 220 -7.84 36.59 -22.61
CA GLY A 220 -8.44 36.79 -21.29
C GLY A 220 -7.69 37.85 -20.48
N PHE A 221 -7.98 37.92 -19.18
CA PHE A 221 -7.31 38.82 -18.23
C PHE A 221 -5.99 38.19 -17.74
N PHE A 222 -5.01 38.09 -18.64
CA PHE A 222 -3.71 37.47 -18.38
C PHE A 222 -2.60 38.53 -18.24
N GLU A 223 -2.25 38.84 -17.00
CA GLU A 223 -1.23 39.82 -16.64
C GLU A 223 0.10 39.14 -16.28
N ASP A 224 1.16 39.93 -16.12
CA ASP A 224 2.49 39.44 -15.76
C ASP A 224 2.50 38.69 -14.41
N HIS A 225 1.59 39.04 -13.50
CA HIS A 225 1.35 38.27 -12.28
C HIS A 225 0.96 36.81 -12.56
N HIS A 226 0.01 36.60 -13.48
CA HIS A 226 -0.44 35.25 -13.87
C HIS A 226 0.68 34.52 -14.63
N ARG A 227 1.43 35.24 -15.48
CA ARG A 227 2.58 34.68 -16.20
C ARG A 227 3.64 34.13 -15.26
N PHE A 228 4.04 34.93 -14.26
CA PHE A 228 5.01 34.52 -13.24
C PHE A 228 4.58 33.23 -12.53
N GLN A 229 3.30 33.13 -12.14
CA GLN A 229 2.75 31.93 -11.53
C GLN A 229 2.74 30.73 -12.48
N LEU A 230 2.33 30.93 -13.74
CA LEU A 230 2.24 29.88 -14.76
C LEU A 230 3.60 29.25 -15.03
N ILE A 231 4.65 30.07 -15.20
CA ILE A 231 6.02 29.61 -15.45
C ILE A 231 6.47 28.66 -14.35
N GLY A 232 6.40 29.07 -13.08
CA GLY A 232 6.81 28.23 -11.96
C GLY A 232 5.99 26.93 -11.84
N MET A 233 4.69 26.97 -12.13
CA MET A 233 3.86 25.76 -12.15
C MET A 233 4.29 24.78 -13.27
N MET A 234 4.59 25.30 -14.46
CA MET A 234 5.01 24.50 -15.61
C MET A 234 6.41 23.89 -15.40
N GLU A 235 7.34 24.63 -14.80
CA GLU A 235 8.66 24.12 -14.41
C GLU A 235 8.55 22.97 -13.40
N MET A 236 7.68 23.10 -12.40
CA MET A 236 7.44 22.04 -11.42
C MET A 236 6.80 20.80 -12.07
N ILE A 237 5.84 20.99 -12.99
CA ILE A 237 5.25 19.88 -13.76
C ILE A 237 6.35 19.14 -14.54
N ALA A 238 7.19 19.87 -15.28
CA ALA A 238 8.28 19.29 -16.06
C ALA A 238 9.29 18.54 -15.17
N THR A 239 9.63 19.11 -14.01
CA THR A 239 10.52 18.49 -13.03
C THR A 239 9.94 17.16 -12.53
N PHE A 240 8.67 17.13 -12.12
CA PHE A 240 8.04 15.88 -11.70
C PHE A 240 7.95 14.85 -12.83
N GLU A 241 7.65 15.26 -14.06
CA GLU A 241 7.64 14.37 -15.23
C GLU A 241 9.00 13.71 -15.47
N LYS A 242 10.08 14.49 -15.38
CA LYS A 242 11.45 13.99 -15.45
C LYS A 242 11.76 13.00 -14.33
N ARG A 243 11.50 13.37 -13.07
CA ARG A 243 11.77 12.51 -11.90
C ARG A 243 10.97 11.21 -11.91
N ILE A 244 9.70 11.25 -12.34
CA ILE A 244 8.86 10.04 -12.49
C ILE A 244 9.48 9.10 -13.54
N THR A 245 10.02 9.64 -14.64
CA THR A 245 10.67 8.87 -15.70
C THR A 245 11.96 8.21 -15.20
N GLU A 246 12.83 8.98 -14.53
CA GLU A 246 14.07 8.47 -13.93
C GLU A 246 13.81 7.34 -12.91
N ILE A 247 12.82 7.51 -12.02
CA ILE A 247 12.45 6.46 -11.06
C ILE A 247 11.90 5.23 -11.78
N THR A 248 11.13 5.41 -12.85
CA THR A 248 10.57 4.29 -13.63
C THR A 248 11.69 3.49 -14.31
N GLN A 249 12.66 4.16 -14.93
CA GLN A 249 13.83 3.51 -15.53
C GLN A 249 14.66 2.77 -14.47
N ARG A 250 14.91 3.40 -13.32
CA ARG A 250 15.63 2.75 -12.22
C ARG A 250 14.90 1.51 -11.71
N MET A 251 13.58 1.56 -11.60
CA MET A 251 12.76 0.41 -11.22
C MET A 251 12.82 -0.71 -12.26
N ASP A 252 12.84 -0.38 -13.55
CA ASP A 252 12.98 -1.37 -14.63
C ASP A 252 14.31 -2.12 -14.51
N THR A 253 15.43 -1.42 -14.28
CA THR A 253 16.74 -2.05 -14.04
C THR A 253 16.75 -2.91 -12.78
N LEU A 254 16.20 -2.41 -11.67
CA LEU A 254 16.20 -3.13 -10.40
C LEU A 254 15.34 -4.40 -10.42
N THR A 255 14.34 -4.44 -11.29
CA THR A 255 13.39 -5.57 -11.39
C THR A 255 13.64 -6.46 -12.62
N GLU A 256 14.76 -6.26 -13.32
CA GLU A 256 15.13 -6.99 -14.55
C GLU A 256 15.18 -8.51 -14.33
N LYS A 257 15.72 -8.98 -13.21
CA LYS A 257 15.80 -10.41 -12.89
C LYS A 257 14.44 -11.05 -12.58
N HIS A 258 13.39 -10.25 -12.43
CA HIS A 258 12.05 -10.70 -12.02
C HIS A 258 10.99 -10.43 -13.10
N GLN A 259 11.38 -10.26 -14.37
CA GLN A 259 10.43 -10.00 -15.46
C GLN A 259 9.39 -11.11 -15.62
N ASP A 260 9.77 -12.39 -15.42
CA ASP A 260 8.80 -13.50 -15.45
C ASP A 260 7.65 -13.27 -14.45
N LEU A 261 7.99 -12.99 -13.19
CA LEU A 261 7.00 -12.73 -12.15
C LEU A 261 6.14 -11.50 -12.47
N LEU A 262 6.76 -10.43 -12.97
CA LEU A 262 6.05 -9.21 -13.35
C LEU A 262 5.07 -9.47 -14.50
N ASN A 263 5.46 -10.25 -15.50
CA ASN A 263 4.62 -10.63 -16.63
C ASN A 263 3.44 -11.50 -16.18
N ARG A 264 3.67 -12.50 -15.33
CA ARG A 264 2.59 -13.32 -14.75
C ARG A 264 1.60 -12.49 -13.93
N LEU A 265 2.07 -11.46 -13.22
CA LEU A 265 1.17 -10.52 -12.53
C LEU A 265 0.39 -9.63 -13.51
N ASP A 266 1.00 -9.19 -14.61
CA ASP A 266 0.37 -8.37 -15.67
C ASP A 266 -0.79 -9.11 -16.38
N GLU A 267 -0.77 -10.46 -16.40
CA GLU A 267 -1.89 -11.26 -16.91
C GLU A 267 -3.21 -11.02 -16.14
N ILE A 268 -3.13 -10.61 -14.87
CA ILE A 268 -4.32 -10.29 -14.07
C ILE A 268 -4.97 -9.01 -14.62
N PRO A 269 -6.27 -9.03 -14.99
CA PRO A 269 -6.96 -7.86 -15.48
C PRO A 269 -6.81 -6.65 -14.55
N GLY A 270 -6.34 -5.54 -15.11
CA GLY A 270 -6.16 -4.28 -14.39
C GLY A 270 -4.81 -4.10 -13.71
N ILE A 271 -3.95 -5.13 -13.73
CA ILE A 271 -2.52 -4.96 -13.46
C ILE A 271 -1.84 -4.57 -14.79
N ASP A 272 -0.82 -3.74 -14.66
CA ASP A 272 0.14 -3.35 -15.70
C ASP A 272 1.56 -3.47 -15.11
N LYS A 273 2.60 -3.36 -15.94
CA LYS A 273 4.00 -3.38 -15.47
C LYS A 273 4.26 -2.50 -14.23
N LYS A 274 3.72 -1.27 -14.18
CA LYS A 274 3.96 -0.31 -13.08
C LYS A 274 3.27 -0.71 -11.79
N SER A 275 2.05 -1.22 -11.87
CA SER A 275 1.31 -1.72 -10.71
C SER A 275 1.85 -3.07 -10.25
N ALA A 276 2.31 -3.94 -11.17
CA ALA A 276 3.04 -5.17 -10.83
C ALA A 276 4.30 -4.86 -10.01
N GLN A 277 5.15 -3.93 -10.48
CA GLN A 277 6.30 -3.42 -9.73
C GLN A 277 5.91 -2.88 -8.35
N SER A 278 4.81 -2.12 -8.28
CA SER A 278 4.33 -1.54 -7.02
C SER A 278 3.81 -2.62 -6.05
N ILE A 279 3.22 -3.70 -6.56
CA ILE A 279 2.76 -4.85 -5.79
C ILE A 279 3.96 -5.60 -5.21
N VAL A 280 4.94 -6.00 -6.03
CA VAL A 280 6.13 -6.74 -5.54
C VAL A 280 6.97 -5.90 -4.59
N SER A 281 7.00 -4.57 -4.77
CA SER A 281 7.66 -3.65 -3.84
C SER A 281 6.99 -3.61 -2.45
N GLU A 282 5.68 -3.83 -2.38
CA GLU A 282 4.96 -3.89 -1.11
C GLU A 282 5.00 -5.29 -0.47
N LEU A 283 5.11 -6.36 -1.26
CA LEU A 283 4.99 -7.74 -0.78
C LEU A 283 6.31 -8.52 -0.66
N GLY A 284 7.27 -8.22 -1.53
CA GLY A 284 8.40 -9.10 -1.82
C GLY A 284 8.08 -10.09 -2.95
N ILE A 285 9.06 -10.95 -3.25
CA ILE A 285 9.04 -11.90 -4.37
C ILE A 285 8.68 -13.34 -3.98
N THR A 286 8.58 -13.66 -2.68
CA THR A 286 8.28 -15.03 -2.20
C THR A 286 7.08 -15.13 -1.26
N LEU A 287 6.73 -14.07 -0.52
CA LEU A 287 5.68 -14.08 0.51
C LEU A 287 5.90 -15.10 1.65
N ASP A 288 7.14 -15.41 2.01
CA ASP A 288 7.46 -16.37 3.09
C ASP A 288 6.92 -15.98 4.47
N GLU A 289 6.87 -14.69 4.75
CA GLU A 289 6.31 -14.12 5.99
C GLU A 289 4.79 -14.32 6.15
N PHE A 290 4.09 -14.72 5.09
CA PHE A 290 2.64 -14.91 5.12
C PHE A 290 2.28 -16.39 5.09
N THR A 291 1.84 -16.92 6.24
CA THR A 291 1.39 -18.31 6.39
C THR A 291 0.25 -18.69 5.45
N CYS A 292 -0.63 -17.74 5.12
CA CYS A 292 -1.74 -17.96 4.22
C CYS A 292 -2.26 -16.66 3.60
N MET A 293 -3.07 -16.80 2.54
CA MET A 293 -3.79 -15.71 1.90
C MET A 293 -4.66 -14.89 2.89
N ALA A 294 -5.24 -15.52 3.91
CA ALA A 294 -6.03 -14.80 4.91
C ALA A 294 -5.16 -13.85 5.75
N ALA A 295 -3.92 -14.25 6.06
CA ALA A 295 -2.96 -13.39 6.74
C ALA A 295 -2.60 -12.18 5.89
N LEU A 296 -2.33 -12.37 4.58
CA LEU A 296 -2.07 -11.28 3.64
C LEU A 296 -3.25 -10.30 3.54
N ALA A 297 -4.47 -10.82 3.36
CA ALA A 297 -5.67 -9.99 3.26
C ALA A 297 -5.95 -9.19 4.54
N SER A 298 -5.69 -9.79 5.71
CA SER A 298 -5.81 -9.12 7.01
C SER A 298 -4.75 -8.04 7.19
N TRP A 299 -3.49 -8.33 6.86
CA TRP A 299 -2.39 -7.37 6.91
C TRP A 299 -2.67 -6.13 6.04
N ALA A 300 -3.19 -6.35 4.83
CA ALA A 300 -3.55 -5.27 3.90
C ALA A 300 -4.83 -4.50 4.29
N GLY A 301 -5.66 -5.02 5.20
CA GLY A 301 -6.98 -4.44 5.48
C GLY A 301 -8.01 -4.66 4.37
N LEU A 302 -7.88 -5.76 3.63
CA LEU A 302 -8.80 -6.20 2.56
C LEU A 302 -9.87 -7.17 3.07
N CYS A 303 -9.86 -7.52 4.35
CA CYS A 303 -10.94 -8.25 5.00
C CYS A 303 -11.67 -7.40 6.05
N PRO A 304 -12.95 -7.70 6.35
CA PRO A 304 -13.64 -7.12 7.50
C PRO A 304 -12.91 -7.42 8.81
N GLY A 305 -13.08 -6.55 9.81
CA GLY A 305 -12.61 -6.82 11.16
C GLY A 305 -13.47 -7.88 11.85
N ASN A 306 -12.86 -8.62 12.77
CA ASN A 306 -13.56 -9.53 13.66
C ASN A 306 -13.60 -8.93 15.07
N ASN A 307 -14.77 -8.48 15.51
CA ASN A 307 -14.97 -7.92 16.84
C ASN A 307 -16.24 -8.53 17.43
N GLU A 308 -16.04 -9.60 18.17
CA GLU A 308 -17.09 -10.37 18.81
C GLU A 308 -16.72 -10.58 20.27
N SER A 309 -17.68 -10.37 21.17
CA SER A 309 -17.51 -10.58 22.60
C SER A 309 -18.81 -11.13 23.17
N ALA A 310 -18.75 -12.22 23.92
CA ALA A 310 -19.91 -12.88 24.52
C ALA A 310 -21.05 -13.13 23.50
N GLY A 311 -20.71 -13.64 22.31
CA GLY A 311 -21.66 -13.95 21.22
C GLY A 311 -22.28 -12.74 20.52
N LYS A 312 -21.93 -11.50 20.91
CA LYS A 312 -22.41 -10.27 20.25
C LYS A 312 -21.36 -9.73 19.31
N ARG A 313 -21.71 -9.65 18.02
CA ARG A 313 -20.89 -9.00 17.00
C ARG A 313 -20.99 -7.48 17.10
N LYS A 314 -19.87 -6.83 17.36
CA LYS A 314 -19.70 -5.38 17.37
C LYS A 314 -19.31 -4.89 15.96
N SER A 315 -18.46 -3.87 15.85
CA SER A 315 -18.05 -3.30 14.57
C SER A 315 -17.23 -4.28 13.72
N GLY A 316 -17.67 -4.55 12.49
CA GLY A 316 -16.90 -5.31 11.49
C GLY A 316 -15.91 -4.46 10.68
N ARG A 317 -15.61 -3.22 11.10
CA ARG A 317 -14.67 -2.34 10.40
C ARG A 317 -13.25 -2.91 10.52
N THR A 318 -12.50 -2.86 9.41
CA THR A 318 -11.09 -3.23 9.42
C THR A 318 -10.28 -2.25 10.28
N SER A 319 -9.31 -2.75 11.04
CA SER A 319 -8.37 -1.94 11.83
C SER A 319 -7.33 -1.23 10.95
N VAL A 320 -7.09 -1.74 9.75
CA VAL A 320 -6.12 -1.23 8.78
C VAL A 320 -6.83 -0.29 7.79
N ARG A 321 -6.61 1.01 7.94
CA ARG A 321 -7.29 2.04 7.13
C ARG A 321 -6.55 2.37 5.84
N SER A 322 -5.33 2.87 5.94
CA SER A 322 -4.55 3.47 4.85
C SER A 322 -3.32 2.63 4.49
N HIS A 323 -3.54 1.43 3.96
CA HIS A 323 -2.45 0.52 3.58
C HIS A 323 -2.08 0.73 2.09
N PRO A 324 -0.81 1.01 1.74
CA PRO A 324 -0.39 1.25 0.34
C PRO A 324 -0.78 0.13 -0.62
N PHE A 325 -0.51 -1.13 -0.25
CA PHE A 325 -0.93 -2.30 -1.03
C PHE A 325 -2.45 -2.34 -1.31
N LYS A 326 -3.29 -2.02 -0.32
CA LYS A 326 -4.74 -1.95 -0.51
C LYS A 326 -5.13 -0.85 -1.48
N THR A 327 -4.48 0.31 -1.42
CA THR A 327 -4.75 1.41 -2.34
C THR A 327 -4.42 1.01 -3.78
N ILE A 328 -3.26 0.38 -4.00
CA ILE A 328 -2.87 -0.17 -5.31
C ILE A 328 -3.94 -1.16 -5.80
N LEU A 329 -4.35 -2.12 -4.96
CA LEU A 329 -5.34 -3.12 -5.37
C LEU A 329 -6.74 -2.57 -5.64
N VAL A 330 -7.13 -1.46 -5.01
CA VAL A 330 -8.39 -0.80 -5.33
C VAL A 330 -8.32 -0.12 -6.69
N GLU A 331 -7.20 0.52 -7.02
CA GLU A 331 -6.96 1.12 -8.35
C GLU A 331 -6.95 0.03 -9.44
N VAL A 332 -6.19 -1.05 -9.22
CA VAL A 332 -6.17 -2.25 -10.08
C VAL A 332 -7.56 -2.84 -10.25
N ALA A 333 -8.33 -2.99 -9.16
CA ALA A 333 -9.69 -3.53 -9.24
C ALA A 333 -10.62 -2.66 -10.08
N TRP A 334 -10.47 -1.32 -10.06
CA TRP A 334 -11.25 -0.43 -10.91
C TRP A 334 -10.94 -0.60 -12.39
N ALA A 335 -9.68 -0.87 -12.75
CA ALA A 335 -9.29 -1.23 -14.10
C ALA A 335 -9.82 -2.63 -14.47
N ALA A 336 -9.68 -3.61 -13.57
CA ALA A 336 -10.10 -5.00 -13.76
C ALA A 336 -11.57 -5.14 -14.20
N VAL A 337 -12.47 -4.41 -13.53
CA VAL A 337 -13.92 -4.50 -13.78
C VAL A 337 -14.36 -3.90 -15.12
N LYS A 338 -13.46 -3.21 -15.83
CA LYS A 338 -13.71 -2.70 -17.18
C LYS A 338 -13.53 -3.76 -18.26
N LYS A 339 -12.77 -4.85 -18.00
CA LYS A 339 -12.59 -5.95 -18.95
C LYS A 339 -13.90 -6.71 -19.16
N LYS A 340 -14.46 -6.64 -20.38
CA LYS A 340 -15.66 -7.39 -20.79
C LYS A 340 -15.39 -8.89 -20.77
N GLY A 341 -16.41 -9.71 -20.51
CA GLY A 341 -16.27 -11.17 -20.41
C GLY A 341 -15.54 -11.69 -19.17
N SER A 342 -14.96 -10.82 -18.32
CA SER A 342 -14.17 -11.24 -17.17
C SER A 342 -15.00 -11.63 -15.96
N TYR A 343 -14.49 -12.57 -15.17
CA TYR A 343 -15.04 -12.96 -13.88
C TYR A 343 -15.17 -11.77 -12.92
N TYR A 344 -14.16 -10.89 -12.88
CA TYR A 344 -14.13 -9.74 -11.98
C TYR A 344 -15.24 -8.74 -12.28
N ARG A 345 -15.50 -8.46 -13.56
CA ARG A 345 -16.62 -7.60 -13.97
C ARG A 345 -17.96 -8.20 -13.54
N ALA A 346 -18.24 -9.44 -13.89
CA ALA A 346 -19.49 -10.11 -13.54
C ALA A 346 -19.71 -10.12 -12.01
N LYS A 347 -18.65 -10.43 -11.25
CA LYS A 347 -18.71 -10.44 -9.79
C LYS A 347 -18.96 -9.05 -9.20
N TYR A 348 -18.35 -8.02 -9.76
CA TYR A 348 -18.49 -6.65 -9.29
C TYR A 348 -19.94 -6.18 -9.40
N TYR A 349 -20.58 -6.33 -10.56
CA TYR A 349 -21.95 -5.86 -10.75
C TYR A 349 -22.95 -6.60 -9.86
N LYS A 350 -22.79 -7.93 -9.68
CA LYS A 350 -23.61 -8.71 -8.74
C LYS A 350 -23.46 -8.23 -7.28
N LEU A 351 -22.24 -7.86 -6.87
CA LEU A 351 -22.00 -7.31 -5.53
C LEU A 351 -22.45 -5.85 -5.39
N LYS A 352 -22.26 -5.04 -6.43
CA LYS A 352 -22.63 -3.62 -6.48
C LYS A 352 -24.13 -3.46 -6.27
N ALA A 353 -24.95 -4.28 -6.95
CA ALA A 353 -26.41 -4.26 -6.81
C ALA A 353 -26.86 -4.46 -5.35
N ARG A 354 -26.18 -5.32 -4.58
CA ARG A 354 -26.55 -5.65 -3.20
C ARG A 354 -25.88 -4.78 -2.12
N ARG A 355 -24.65 -4.29 -2.37
CA ARG A 355 -23.79 -3.69 -1.32
C ARG A 355 -23.26 -2.30 -1.67
N GLY A 356 -23.54 -1.80 -2.86
CA GLY A 356 -23.00 -0.54 -3.37
C GLY A 356 -21.58 -0.66 -3.93
N ALA A 357 -21.20 0.32 -4.74
CA ALA A 357 -19.96 0.30 -5.53
C ALA A 357 -18.68 0.20 -4.68
N LYS A 358 -18.59 0.99 -3.60
CA LYS A 358 -17.39 1.04 -2.73
C LYS A 358 -17.12 -0.29 -2.01
N LYS A 359 -18.15 -1.00 -1.55
CA LYS A 359 -17.98 -2.32 -0.92
C LYS A 359 -17.69 -3.40 -1.96
N ALA A 360 -18.31 -3.29 -3.13
CA ALA A 360 -18.09 -4.22 -4.22
C ALA A 360 -16.64 -4.17 -4.73
N ILE A 361 -16.06 -2.98 -4.91
CA ILE A 361 -14.70 -2.86 -5.43
C ILE A 361 -13.65 -3.40 -4.46
N VAL A 362 -13.81 -3.17 -3.15
CA VAL A 362 -12.92 -3.76 -2.13
C VAL A 362 -13.01 -5.29 -2.13
N ALA A 363 -14.20 -5.86 -2.39
CA ALA A 363 -14.34 -7.30 -2.52
C ALA A 363 -13.68 -7.86 -3.79
N ILE A 364 -13.59 -7.08 -4.87
CA ILE A 364 -12.79 -7.43 -6.05
C ILE A 364 -11.29 -7.33 -5.74
N ALA A 365 -10.84 -6.25 -5.10
CA ALA A 365 -9.46 -6.11 -4.64
C ALA A 365 -9.02 -7.28 -3.74
N HIS A 366 -9.88 -7.73 -2.81
CA HIS A 366 -9.64 -8.93 -2.01
C HIS A 366 -9.53 -10.22 -2.83
N ARG A 367 -10.20 -10.32 -3.99
CA ARG A 367 -10.08 -11.47 -4.89
C ARG A 367 -8.80 -11.41 -5.71
N ILE A 368 -8.44 -10.24 -6.19
CA ILE A 368 -7.18 -9.99 -6.90
C ILE A 368 -6.00 -10.30 -5.97
N SER A 369 -6.06 -9.93 -4.68
CA SER A 369 -5.01 -10.31 -3.72
C SER A 369 -4.83 -11.82 -3.57
N LYS A 370 -5.88 -12.63 -3.85
CA LYS A 370 -5.76 -14.11 -3.85
C LYS A 370 -4.97 -14.61 -5.03
N ALA A 371 -5.26 -14.07 -6.22
CA ALA A 371 -4.53 -14.41 -7.44
C ALA A 371 -3.05 -14.03 -7.27
N ILE A 372 -2.78 -12.81 -6.78
CA ILE A 372 -1.41 -12.33 -6.50
C ILE A 372 -0.68 -13.26 -5.51
N PHE A 373 -1.35 -13.67 -4.41
CA PHE A 373 -0.75 -14.58 -3.44
C PHE A 373 -0.33 -15.91 -4.10
N ASN A 374 -1.20 -16.51 -4.89
CA ASN A 374 -0.92 -17.77 -5.56
C ASN A 374 0.20 -17.63 -6.62
N ILE A 375 0.18 -16.58 -7.43
CA ILE A 375 1.21 -16.34 -8.46
C ILE A 375 2.60 -16.16 -7.82
N ILE A 376 2.70 -15.37 -6.75
CA ILE A 376 3.97 -15.12 -6.06
C ILE A 376 4.42 -16.35 -5.27
N LYS A 377 3.53 -16.98 -4.50
CA LYS A 377 3.90 -18.05 -3.55
C LYS A 377 4.02 -19.42 -4.20
N GLN A 378 3.16 -19.75 -5.16
CA GLN A 378 3.06 -21.08 -5.77
C GLN A 378 3.65 -21.13 -7.20
N GLY A 379 3.92 -19.97 -7.80
CA GLY A 379 4.38 -19.92 -9.19
C GLY A 379 3.26 -20.07 -10.23
N ASP A 380 1.98 -20.01 -9.80
CA ASP A 380 0.83 -20.14 -10.69
C ASP A 380 0.80 -19.06 -11.79
N THR A 381 0.08 -19.33 -12.87
CA THR A 381 -0.32 -18.36 -13.91
C THR A 381 -1.77 -17.94 -13.73
N PHE A 382 -2.14 -16.77 -14.24
CA PHE A 382 -3.48 -16.26 -14.05
C PHE A 382 -4.47 -16.88 -15.06
N MET A 383 -5.57 -17.45 -14.56
CA MET A 383 -6.68 -17.91 -15.38
C MET A 383 -7.96 -17.14 -15.04
N ASP A 384 -8.52 -16.43 -16.02
CA ASP A 384 -9.82 -15.79 -15.87
C ASP A 384 -10.93 -16.85 -15.97
N LEU A 385 -11.77 -16.94 -14.95
CA LEU A 385 -12.90 -17.88 -14.92
C LEU A 385 -14.03 -17.48 -15.88
N GLY A 386 -14.01 -16.25 -16.40
CA GLY A 386 -15.05 -15.73 -17.28
C GLY A 386 -16.35 -15.35 -16.54
N GLU A 387 -17.26 -14.72 -17.28
CA GLU A 387 -18.54 -14.24 -16.74
C GLU A 387 -19.52 -15.37 -16.39
N ASP A 388 -19.51 -16.45 -17.17
CA ASP A 388 -20.45 -17.57 -17.02
C ASP A 388 -20.20 -18.43 -15.79
N TYR A 389 -18.99 -18.37 -15.22
CA TYR A 389 -18.65 -19.12 -14.01
C TYR A 389 -19.65 -18.87 -12.87
N LEU A 390 -20.11 -17.63 -12.73
CA LEU A 390 -21.09 -17.27 -11.70
C LEU A 390 -22.49 -17.82 -12.00
N THR A 391 -22.86 -17.95 -13.27
CA THR A 391 -24.14 -18.49 -13.71
C THR A 391 -24.17 -20.00 -13.46
N VAL A 392 -23.14 -20.72 -13.89
CA VAL A 392 -23.00 -22.18 -13.67
C VAL A 392 -23.02 -22.51 -12.17
N GLN A 393 -22.25 -21.78 -11.35
CA GLN A 393 -22.22 -22.03 -9.91
C GLN A 393 -23.56 -21.66 -9.23
N THR A 394 -24.26 -20.64 -9.71
CA THR A 394 -25.60 -20.29 -9.17
C THR A 394 -26.59 -21.41 -9.52
N ARG A 395 -26.59 -21.92 -10.76
CA ARG A 395 -27.43 -23.05 -11.17
C ARG A 395 -27.19 -24.29 -10.30
N GLN A 396 -25.94 -24.67 -10.09
CA GLN A 396 -25.61 -25.82 -9.24
C GLN A 396 -26.06 -25.62 -7.79
N ARG A 397 -25.92 -24.41 -7.24
CA ARG A 397 -26.40 -24.10 -5.88
C ARG A 397 -27.92 -24.13 -5.78
N VAL A 398 -28.61 -23.61 -6.78
CA VAL A 398 -30.08 -23.67 -6.84
C VAL A 398 -30.53 -25.13 -6.90
N ILE A 399 -29.93 -25.95 -7.75
CA ILE A 399 -30.21 -27.39 -7.81
C ILE A 399 -29.95 -28.06 -6.45
N ASN A 400 -28.82 -27.79 -5.81
CA ASN A 400 -28.50 -28.37 -4.49
C ASN A 400 -29.48 -27.90 -3.40
N ASN A 401 -29.93 -26.65 -3.43
CA ASN A 401 -30.93 -26.14 -2.49
C ASN A 401 -32.30 -26.78 -2.73
N ILE A 402 -32.74 -26.89 -3.99
CA ILE A 402 -33.98 -27.58 -4.36
C ILE A 402 -33.91 -29.04 -3.93
N LYS A 403 -32.78 -29.72 -4.16
CA LYS A 403 -32.55 -31.09 -3.70
C LYS A 403 -32.72 -31.22 -2.18
N LYS A 404 -32.11 -30.32 -1.39
CA LYS A 404 -32.29 -30.29 0.07
C LYS A 404 -33.73 -30.02 0.50
N GLN A 405 -34.44 -29.13 -0.19
CA GLN A 405 -35.85 -28.84 0.10
C GLN A 405 -36.75 -30.04 -0.25
N ALA A 406 -36.48 -30.71 -1.36
CA ALA A 406 -37.17 -31.94 -1.75
C ALA A 406 -36.95 -33.03 -0.69
N GLU A 407 -35.70 -33.24 -0.26
CA GLU A 407 -35.36 -34.22 0.79
C GLU A 407 -36.09 -33.93 2.12
N GLN A 408 -36.20 -32.65 2.51
CA GLN A 408 -36.96 -32.25 3.72
C GLN A 408 -38.47 -32.51 3.60
N LEU A 409 -39.01 -32.51 2.38
CA LEU A 409 -40.42 -32.80 2.10
C LEU A 409 -40.68 -34.29 1.78
N GLY A 410 -39.65 -35.16 1.87
CA GLY A 410 -39.76 -36.58 1.57
C GLY A 410 -39.71 -36.93 0.08
N TYR A 411 -39.32 -35.99 -0.79
CA TYR A 411 -39.21 -36.18 -2.23
C TYR A 411 -37.74 -36.29 -2.69
N LYS A 412 -37.51 -37.02 -3.78
CA LYS A 412 -36.19 -37.12 -4.44
C LYS A 412 -36.22 -36.37 -5.77
N LEU A 413 -35.30 -35.42 -5.95
CA LEU A 413 -35.16 -34.70 -7.21
C LEU A 413 -34.57 -35.64 -8.29
N VAL A 414 -35.28 -35.83 -9.40
CA VAL A 414 -34.85 -36.62 -10.56
C VAL A 414 -34.73 -35.69 -11.77
N PRO A 415 -33.61 -35.70 -12.53
CA PRO A 415 -33.50 -34.96 -13.78
C PRO A 415 -34.54 -35.47 -14.78
N CYS A 416 -35.22 -34.57 -15.49
CA CYS A 416 -36.03 -34.99 -16.64
C CYS A 416 -35.11 -35.47 -17.77
N GLU A 417 -35.40 -36.64 -18.34
CA GLU A 417 -34.79 -37.08 -19.59
C GLU A 417 -35.41 -36.27 -20.73
N ASN A 418 -34.62 -35.39 -21.36
CA ASN A 418 -34.97 -34.70 -22.59
C ASN A 418 -33.86 -34.91 -23.61
#